data_AF-A0A517NID6-F1
#
_entry.id   AF-A0A517NID6-F1
#
_cell.length_a   1.000
_cell.length_b   1.000
_cell.length_c   1.000
_cell.angle_alpha   90.00
_cell.angle_beta   90.00
_cell.angle_gamma   90.00
#
_symmetry.space_group_name_H-M   'P 1'
#
loop_
_entity.id
_entity.type
_entity.pdbx_description
1 polymer ?
#
loop_
_entity_poly.entity_id
_entity_poly.type
_entity_poly.pdbx_seq_one_letter_code
_entity_poly.pdbx_strand_id
1 'polypeptide(L)'
;MIATSLLDDCRRLAFTVAPELEANPLYVVDAETLAGTPNPADCLGFARRGNWMDYETIDRIGDAWTGPGPLIALDGEVIRESHGENFTAAVTGTMVHELAHILPAIEARELSHRQPGDKMDCDAVRQNQAVSLSRSIAKPAAEPGSCIDPHNDQFIRRTCHVYSRAVAHGWDVSIDGLFGGSLWFACQPAHWITSLLPELHSMRTASFAEIETATPPEAFTKLWQSSLDLYRSFQDPRGDIDEQI
;
A
#
# COMPACT_ATOMS: atom_id res chain seq x y z
N MET A 1 13.80 -12.95 -7.53
CA MET A 1 13.04 -12.75 -8.80
C MET A 1 11.68 -13.47 -8.86
N ILE A 2 10.63 -12.66 -8.94
CA ILE A 2 9.24 -12.97 -9.31
C ILE A 2 9.17 -13.20 -10.82
N ALA A 3 8.43 -14.22 -11.25
CA ALA A 3 8.23 -14.46 -12.68
C ALA A 3 7.44 -13.31 -13.34
N THR A 4 7.82 -12.89 -14.54
CA THR A 4 7.12 -11.83 -15.29
C THR A 4 5.63 -12.07 -15.44
N SER A 5 5.22 -13.33 -15.68
CA SER A 5 3.80 -13.69 -15.78
C SER A 5 3.02 -13.40 -14.49
N LEU A 6 3.67 -13.54 -13.32
CA LEU A 6 3.02 -13.25 -12.03
C LEU A 6 2.93 -11.74 -11.78
N LEU A 7 3.91 -10.95 -12.24
CA LEU A 7 3.82 -9.48 -12.21
C LEU A 7 2.71 -8.96 -13.16
N ASP A 8 2.58 -9.57 -14.34
CA ASP A 8 1.50 -9.28 -15.29
C ASP A 8 0.13 -9.64 -14.71
N ASP A 9 0.03 -10.77 -14.00
CA ASP A 9 -1.18 -11.16 -13.27
C ASP A 9 -1.53 -10.15 -12.16
N CYS A 10 -0.55 -9.67 -11.40
CA CYS A 10 -0.73 -8.61 -10.40
C CYS A 10 -1.25 -7.32 -11.04
N ARG A 11 -0.71 -6.94 -12.20
CA ARG A 11 -1.19 -5.77 -12.95
C ARG A 11 -2.62 -5.97 -13.46
N ARG A 12 -2.95 -7.17 -13.95
CA ARG A 12 -4.32 -7.53 -14.37
C ARG A 12 -5.29 -7.46 -13.19
N LEU A 13 -4.90 -7.96 -12.02
CA LEU A 13 -5.67 -7.84 -10.78
C LEU A 13 -5.98 -6.38 -10.49
N ALA A 14 -4.98 -5.49 -10.51
CA ALA A 14 -5.16 -4.07 -10.20
C ALA A 14 -6.21 -3.40 -11.09
N PHE A 15 -6.13 -3.57 -12.42
CA PHE A 15 -7.13 -2.98 -13.33
C PHE A 15 -8.51 -3.65 -13.21
N THR A 16 -8.56 -4.92 -12.83
CA THR A 16 -9.83 -5.61 -12.59
C THR A 16 -10.59 -5.02 -11.39
N VAL A 17 -9.88 -4.73 -10.29
CA VAL A 17 -10.49 -4.29 -9.02
C VAL A 17 -10.59 -2.77 -8.89
N ALA A 18 -9.76 -2.03 -9.64
CA ALA A 18 -9.71 -0.58 -9.68
C ALA A 18 -9.54 -0.04 -11.12
N PRO A 19 -10.59 -0.10 -11.95
CA PRO A 19 -10.53 0.37 -13.35
C PRO A 19 -10.15 1.84 -13.50
N GLU A 20 -10.37 2.66 -12.47
CA GLU A 20 -9.94 4.07 -12.42
C GLU A 20 -8.43 4.27 -12.59
N LEU A 21 -7.62 3.23 -12.39
CA LEU A 21 -6.18 3.27 -12.63
C LEU A 21 -5.82 3.26 -14.13
N GLU A 22 -6.73 2.86 -15.03
CA GLU A 22 -6.46 2.79 -16.48
C GLU A 22 -6.09 4.15 -17.11
N ALA A 23 -6.42 5.25 -16.44
CA ALA A 23 -6.07 6.59 -16.89
C ALA A 23 -4.56 6.83 -16.97
N ASN A 24 -3.75 6.06 -16.23
CA ASN A 24 -2.29 6.20 -16.19
C ASN A 24 -1.59 4.83 -16.26
N PRO A 25 -0.33 4.76 -16.73
CA PRO A 25 0.48 3.56 -16.56
C PRO A 25 0.57 3.14 -15.08
N LEU A 26 0.38 1.85 -14.80
CA LEU A 26 0.72 1.24 -13.51
C LEU A 26 1.92 0.33 -13.71
N TYR A 27 2.98 0.60 -12.97
CA TYR A 27 4.19 -0.21 -12.98
C TYR A 27 4.14 -1.20 -11.81
N VAL A 28 4.18 -2.50 -12.10
CA VAL A 28 4.33 -3.55 -11.10
C VAL A 28 5.63 -4.27 -11.41
N VAL A 29 6.60 -4.19 -10.51
CA VAL A 29 7.97 -4.68 -10.73
C VAL A 29 8.45 -5.54 -9.57
N ASP A 30 9.45 -6.37 -9.82
CA ASP A 30 10.23 -6.99 -8.75
C ASP A 30 11.12 -5.92 -8.08
N ALA A 31 11.17 -5.89 -6.75
CA ALA A 31 12.00 -4.96 -5.99
C ALA A 31 13.50 -5.04 -6.36
N GLU A 32 14.01 -6.19 -6.81
CA GLU A 32 15.38 -6.33 -7.33
C GLU A 32 15.63 -5.43 -8.55
N THR A 33 14.60 -5.12 -9.35
CA THR A 33 14.69 -4.14 -10.46
C THR A 33 15.14 -2.77 -9.95
N LEU A 34 14.77 -2.46 -8.71
CA LEU A 34 15.03 -1.19 -8.06
C LEU A 34 16.24 -1.24 -7.11
N ALA A 35 17.08 -2.28 -7.20
CA ALA A 35 18.18 -2.54 -6.26
C ALA A 35 19.17 -1.37 -6.14
N GLY A 36 19.27 -0.77 -4.95
CA GLY A 36 20.10 0.42 -4.69
C GLY A 36 19.30 1.70 -4.51
N THR A 37 18.01 1.67 -4.81
CA THR A 37 17.08 2.68 -4.28
C THR A 37 16.76 2.37 -2.81
N PRO A 38 16.57 3.40 -1.95
CA PRO A 38 16.15 3.16 -0.57
C PRO A 38 14.81 2.43 -0.53
N ASN A 39 14.82 1.19 -0.04
CA ASN A 39 13.63 0.40 0.26
C ASN A 39 13.38 0.49 1.78
N PRO A 40 12.14 0.69 2.27
CA PRO A 40 11.83 0.38 3.66
C PRO A 40 12.31 -1.04 4.01
N ALA A 41 13.08 -1.15 5.09
CA ALA A 41 13.60 -2.44 5.56
C ALA A 41 12.44 -3.36 5.97
N ASP A 42 12.61 -4.66 5.75
CA ASP A 42 11.71 -5.73 6.22
C ASP A 42 10.25 -5.66 5.69
N CYS A 43 10.03 -5.02 4.53
CA CYS A 43 8.73 -5.00 3.87
C CYS A 43 8.64 -6.03 2.73
N LEU A 44 7.49 -6.69 2.59
CA LEU A 44 7.21 -7.62 1.49
C LEU A 44 7.07 -6.90 0.13
N GLY A 45 6.84 -5.59 0.16
CA GLY A 45 6.71 -4.73 -1.00
C GLY A 45 6.59 -3.28 -0.57
N PHE A 46 6.49 -2.40 -1.55
CA PHE A 46 6.17 -0.99 -1.34
C PHE A 46 5.50 -0.37 -2.56
N ALA A 47 4.70 0.66 -2.32
CA ALA A 47 4.10 1.46 -3.37
C ALA A 47 4.62 2.91 -3.37
N ARG A 48 4.72 3.50 -4.56
CA ARG A 48 5.02 4.92 -4.76
C ARG A 48 3.96 5.55 -5.64
N ARG A 49 3.40 6.67 -5.17
CA ARG A 49 2.53 7.53 -6.01
C ARG A 49 3.39 8.23 -7.08
N GLY A 50 2.83 8.50 -8.25
CA GLY A 50 3.55 8.90 -9.47
C GLY A 50 4.45 10.14 -9.37
N ASN A 51 4.18 11.09 -8.46
CA ASN A 51 5.08 12.21 -8.16
C ASN A 51 6.42 11.81 -7.52
N TRP A 52 6.52 10.59 -6.99
CA TRP A 52 7.72 10.08 -6.30
C TRP A 52 8.63 9.22 -7.20
N MET A 53 8.31 9.05 -8.49
CA MET A 53 9.21 8.38 -9.43
C MET A 53 10.36 9.32 -9.81
N ASP A 54 11.53 9.12 -9.22
CA ASP A 54 12.77 9.83 -9.58
C ASP A 54 13.40 9.27 -10.86
N TYR A 55 14.43 9.95 -11.36
CA TYR A 55 15.14 9.54 -12.59
C TYR A 55 15.80 8.18 -12.45
N GLU A 56 16.31 7.83 -11.26
CA GLU A 56 16.93 6.53 -11.03
C GLU A 56 15.91 5.40 -11.13
N THR A 57 14.72 5.59 -10.56
CA THR A 57 13.60 4.65 -10.67
C THR A 57 13.17 4.48 -12.12
N ILE A 58 13.04 5.58 -12.87
CA ILE A 58 12.66 5.56 -14.29
C ILE A 58 13.71 4.82 -15.14
N ASP A 59 15.00 5.12 -14.94
CA ASP A 59 16.11 4.48 -15.65
C ASP A 59 16.13 2.96 -15.42
N ARG A 60 15.82 2.53 -14.19
CA ARG A 60 15.74 1.11 -13.82
C ARG A 60 14.53 0.39 -14.39
N ILE A 61 13.39 1.06 -14.52
CA ILE A 61 12.22 0.53 -15.25
C ILE A 61 12.55 0.41 -16.74
N GLY A 62 13.39 1.31 -17.27
CA GLY A 62 13.91 1.27 -18.63
C GLY A 62 12.81 1.42 -19.69
N ASP A 63 12.88 0.63 -20.75
CA ASP A 63 11.97 0.69 -21.90
C ASP A 63 10.50 0.38 -21.55
N ALA A 64 10.24 -0.22 -20.38
CA ALA A 64 8.89 -0.45 -19.90
C ALA A 64 8.21 0.84 -19.42
N TRP A 65 8.97 1.92 -19.16
CA TRP A 65 8.43 3.19 -18.72
C TRP A 65 7.81 3.96 -19.89
N THR A 66 6.48 4.11 -19.87
CA THR A 66 5.71 4.76 -20.93
C THR A 66 5.14 6.12 -20.54
N GLY A 67 5.42 6.57 -19.31
CA GLY A 67 5.00 7.88 -18.81
C GLY A 67 4.72 7.91 -17.29
N PRO A 68 4.29 9.05 -16.76
CA PRO A 68 3.99 9.21 -15.34
C PRO A 68 2.91 8.25 -14.86
N GLY A 69 3.14 7.60 -13.72
CA GLY A 69 2.19 6.64 -13.16
C GLY A 69 2.63 6.09 -11.80
N PRO A 70 1.73 5.47 -11.03
CA PRO A 70 2.08 4.77 -9.80
C PRO A 70 3.00 3.57 -10.06
N LEU A 71 3.79 3.22 -9.05
CA LEU A 71 4.69 2.08 -9.02
C LEU A 71 4.40 1.22 -7.79
N ILE A 72 4.34 -0.09 -7.97
CA ILE A 72 4.33 -1.10 -6.91
C ILE A 72 5.54 -2.00 -7.15
N ALA A 73 6.38 -2.13 -6.13
CA ALA A 73 7.52 -3.03 -6.12
C ALA A 73 7.26 -4.16 -5.11
N LEU A 74 7.41 -5.40 -5.55
CA LEU A 74 7.18 -6.59 -4.74
C LEU A 74 8.51 -7.31 -4.50
N ASP A 75 8.85 -7.59 -3.24
CA ASP A 75 10.11 -8.22 -2.88
C ASP A 75 10.00 -9.75 -2.96
N GLY A 76 10.36 -10.28 -4.12
CA GLY A 76 10.26 -11.71 -4.40
C GLY A 76 11.17 -12.58 -3.52
N GLU A 77 12.28 -12.04 -3.02
CA GLU A 77 13.20 -12.76 -2.13
C GLU A 77 12.58 -12.87 -0.75
N VAL A 78 12.22 -11.73 -0.14
CA VAL A 78 11.66 -11.68 1.22
C VAL A 78 10.32 -12.43 1.30
N ILE A 79 9.45 -12.29 0.29
CA ILE A 79 8.17 -13.04 0.24
C ILE A 79 8.44 -14.55 0.19
N ARG A 80 9.42 -14.98 -0.60
CA ARG A 80 9.74 -16.41 -0.75
C ARG A 80 10.31 -17.00 0.53
N GLU A 81 11.21 -16.27 1.18
CA GLU A 81 11.77 -16.68 2.47
C GLU A 81 10.69 -16.79 3.56
N SER A 82 9.75 -15.86 3.56
CA SER A 82 8.69 -15.80 4.58
C SER A 82 7.54 -16.79 4.35
N HIS A 83 7.22 -17.11 3.10
CA HIS A 83 5.99 -17.84 2.76
C HIS A 83 6.20 -19.18 2.02
N GLY A 84 7.42 -19.49 1.58
CA GLY A 84 7.78 -20.79 1.01
C GLY A 84 6.84 -21.24 -0.12
N GLU A 85 6.12 -22.34 0.09
CA GLU A 85 5.17 -22.90 -0.90
C GLU A 85 3.97 -21.98 -1.19
N ASN A 86 3.63 -21.07 -0.27
CA ASN A 86 2.55 -20.09 -0.45
C ASN A 86 3.01 -18.81 -1.17
N PHE A 87 4.19 -18.81 -1.78
CA PHE A 87 4.80 -17.66 -2.44
C PHE A 87 3.85 -16.90 -3.37
N THR A 88 3.16 -17.59 -4.29
CA THR A 88 2.27 -16.92 -5.26
C THR A 88 1.07 -16.24 -4.59
N ALA A 89 0.45 -16.90 -3.61
CA ALA A 89 -0.65 -16.32 -2.84
C ALA A 89 -0.17 -15.12 -2.01
N ALA A 90 1.03 -15.21 -1.43
CA ALA A 90 1.64 -14.11 -0.69
C ALA A 90 1.96 -12.91 -1.58
N VAL A 91 2.54 -13.11 -2.77
CA VAL A 91 2.74 -12.04 -3.77
C VAL A 91 1.42 -11.34 -4.10
N THR A 92 0.34 -12.10 -4.28
CA THR A 92 -0.99 -11.56 -4.60
C THR A 92 -1.58 -10.78 -3.41
N GLY A 93 -1.42 -11.29 -2.18
CA GLY A 93 -1.83 -10.58 -0.95
C GLY A 93 -1.05 -9.28 -0.74
N THR A 94 0.28 -9.31 -0.93
CA THR A 94 1.12 -8.11 -0.89
C THR A 94 0.72 -7.12 -1.98
N MET A 95 0.43 -7.58 -3.20
CA MET A 95 -0.09 -6.71 -4.25
C MET A 95 -1.39 -6.01 -3.85
N VAL A 96 -2.32 -6.71 -3.20
CA VAL A 96 -3.57 -6.12 -2.69
C VAL A 96 -3.29 -5.04 -1.64
N HIS A 97 -2.34 -5.28 -0.72
CA HIS A 97 -1.89 -4.31 0.27
C HIS A 97 -1.30 -3.06 -0.40
N GLU A 98 -0.33 -3.24 -1.30
CA GLU A 98 0.37 -2.13 -1.95
C GLU A 98 -0.54 -1.33 -2.88
N LEU A 99 -1.51 -1.99 -3.51
CA LEU A 99 -2.52 -1.34 -4.33
C LEU A 99 -3.36 -0.36 -3.52
N ALA A 100 -3.69 -0.66 -2.26
CA ALA A 100 -4.45 0.24 -1.42
C ALA A 100 -3.69 1.56 -1.12
N HIS A 101 -2.35 1.55 -1.11
CA HIS A 101 -1.54 2.76 -0.90
C HIS A 101 -1.62 3.77 -2.05
N ILE A 102 -1.83 3.29 -3.28
CA ILE A 102 -1.91 4.14 -4.48
C ILE A 102 -3.33 4.52 -4.88
N LEU A 103 -4.34 3.99 -4.18
CA LEU A 103 -5.74 4.33 -4.38
C LEU A 103 -6.16 5.47 -3.44
N PRO A 104 -7.11 6.33 -3.84
CA PRO A 104 -7.75 6.41 -5.16
C PRO A 104 -6.78 6.83 -6.25
N ALA A 105 -7.21 6.65 -7.51
CA ALA A 105 -6.38 6.99 -8.68
C ALA A 105 -5.80 8.42 -8.57
N ILE A 106 -4.52 8.52 -8.92
CA ILE A 106 -3.74 9.76 -8.85
C ILE A 106 -4.26 10.74 -9.90
N GLU A 107 -4.56 11.97 -9.48
CA GLU A 107 -4.96 13.00 -10.43
C GLU A 107 -3.76 13.50 -11.25
N ALA A 108 -4.01 14.02 -12.46
CA ALA A 108 -2.94 14.50 -13.35
C ALA A 108 -1.99 15.53 -12.69
N ARG A 109 -2.50 16.34 -11.76
CA ARG A 109 -1.70 17.33 -11.00
C ARG A 109 -0.71 16.71 -10.01
N GLU A 110 -0.94 15.46 -9.62
CA GLU A 110 -0.13 14.69 -8.69
C GLU A 110 0.84 13.74 -9.40
N LEU A 111 0.78 13.65 -10.73
CA LEU A 111 1.74 12.89 -11.52
C LEU A 111 3.05 13.65 -11.65
N SER A 112 4.15 12.90 -11.80
CA SER A 112 5.42 13.50 -12.19
C SER A 112 5.25 14.29 -13.50
N HIS A 113 5.85 15.48 -13.57
CA HIS A 113 5.91 16.24 -14.82
C HIS A 113 6.86 15.62 -15.86
N ARG A 114 7.61 14.57 -15.48
CA ARG A 114 8.60 13.90 -16.32
C ARG A 114 7.95 13.20 -17.51
N GLN A 115 8.55 13.31 -18.69
CA GLN A 115 8.10 12.67 -19.93
C GLN A 115 9.13 11.68 -20.47
N PRO A 116 8.70 10.67 -21.26
CA PRO A 116 9.59 9.79 -22.02
C PRO A 116 10.65 10.60 -22.79
N GLY A 117 11.94 10.33 -22.49
CA GLY A 117 13.08 11.01 -23.10
C GLY A 117 13.64 12.22 -22.33
N ASP A 118 13.05 12.59 -21.18
CA ASP A 118 13.63 13.59 -20.30
C ASP A 118 14.99 13.12 -19.78
N LYS A 119 16.01 13.98 -19.87
CA LYS A 119 17.34 13.70 -19.34
C LYS A 119 17.36 13.87 -17.83
N MET A 120 18.16 13.05 -17.15
CA MET A 120 18.40 13.18 -15.72
C MET A 120 19.01 14.55 -15.39
N ASP A 121 18.25 15.38 -14.68
CA ASP A 121 18.76 16.60 -14.08
C ASP A 121 19.50 16.24 -12.79
N CYS A 122 20.84 16.22 -12.86
CA CYS A 122 21.71 15.86 -11.74
C CYS A 122 21.54 16.79 -10.53
N ASP A 123 21.19 18.05 -10.74
CA ASP A 123 21.00 19.01 -9.64
C ASP A 123 19.64 18.78 -8.97
N ALA A 124 18.60 18.50 -9.74
CA ALA A 124 17.31 18.07 -9.19
C ALA A 124 17.42 16.75 -8.41
N VAL A 125 18.22 15.78 -8.89
CA VAL A 125 18.48 14.52 -8.17
C VAL A 125 19.18 14.77 -6.85
N ARG A 126 20.26 15.58 -6.83
CA ARG A 126 20.96 15.94 -5.59
C ARG A 126 20.05 16.63 -4.58
N GLN A 127 19.21 17.55 -5.06
CA GLN A 127 18.27 18.26 -4.20
C GLN A 127 17.20 17.31 -3.62
N ASN A 128 16.67 16.39 -4.42
CA ASN A 128 15.72 15.37 -3.95
C ASN A 128 16.37 14.40 -2.96
N GLN A 129 17.61 13.97 -3.20
CA GLN A 129 18.36 13.14 -2.26
C GLN A 129 18.57 13.88 -0.92
N ALA A 130 18.95 15.16 -0.94
CA ALA A 130 19.08 15.95 0.29
C ALA A 130 17.74 16.11 1.04
N VAL A 131 16.62 16.27 0.32
CA VAL A 131 15.27 16.31 0.92
C VAL A 131 14.88 14.95 1.49
N SER A 132 15.15 13.84 0.81
CA SER A 132 14.89 12.49 1.33
C SER A 132 15.76 12.15 2.54
N LEU A 133 17.05 12.52 2.53
CA LEU A 133 17.95 12.32 3.67
C LEU A 133 17.49 13.13 4.89
N SER A 134 17.11 14.40 4.69
CA SER A 134 16.60 15.24 5.78
C SER A 134 15.25 14.75 6.33
N ARG A 135 14.40 14.15 5.49
CA ARG A 135 13.13 13.51 5.92
C ARG A 135 13.34 12.21 6.69
N SER A 136 14.38 11.45 6.38
CA SER A 136 14.69 10.17 7.04
C SER A 136 15.39 10.34 8.39
N ILE A 137 16.05 11.48 8.62
CA ILE A 137 16.80 11.75 9.86
C ILE A 137 15.92 12.25 11.02
N ALA A 138 14.65 12.64 10.80
CA ALA A 138 13.91 13.39 11.83
C ALA A 138 12.38 13.22 11.86
N LYS A 139 11.81 12.10 11.41
CA LYS A 139 10.38 11.84 11.63
C LYS A 139 10.17 10.88 12.81
N PRO A 140 9.50 11.31 13.88
CA PRO A 140 8.85 10.37 14.79
C PRO A 140 7.97 9.42 13.95
N ALA A 141 7.85 8.16 14.36
CA ALA A 141 6.84 7.28 13.80
C ALA A 141 5.49 8.02 13.82
N ALA A 142 4.76 8.01 12.69
CA ALA A 142 3.46 8.65 12.63
C ALA A 142 2.58 8.10 13.76
N GLU A 143 1.90 8.98 14.50
CA GLU A 143 0.91 8.51 15.48
C GLU A 143 -0.19 7.74 14.73
N PRO A 144 -0.53 6.51 15.15
CA PRO A 144 -1.60 5.74 14.53
C PRO A 144 -2.91 6.51 14.45
N GLY A 145 -3.52 6.47 13.27
CA GLY A 145 -4.73 7.23 12.95
C GLY A 145 -4.53 8.71 12.70
N SER A 146 -3.29 9.20 12.66
CA SER A 146 -3.00 10.50 12.05
C SER A 146 -3.16 10.43 10.52
N CYS A 147 -3.38 11.58 9.86
CA CYS A 147 -3.47 11.62 8.39
C CYS A 147 -2.14 11.32 7.68
N ILE A 148 -1.03 11.25 8.43
CA ILE A 148 0.30 10.91 7.92
C ILE A 148 0.67 9.43 8.20
N ASP A 149 -0.19 8.70 8.90
CA ASP A 149 -0.07 7.25 9.09
C ASP A 149 -0.41 6.54 7.75
N PRO A 150 0.53 5.79 7.15
CA PRO A 150 0.28 5.07 5.90
C PRO A 150 -0.81 3.99 6.06
N HIS A 151 -1.10 3.53 7.28
CA HIS A 151 -2.05 2.45 7.58
C HIS A 151 -3.28 2.93 8.37
N ASN A 152 -3.76 4.14 8.09
CA ASN A 152 -4.96 4.72 8.72
C ASN A 152 -6.29 4.02 8.34
N ASP A 153 -7.41 4.51 8.86
CA ASP A 153 -8.74 3.96 8.61
C ASP A 153 -9.11 3.92 7.12
N GLN A 154 -8.73 4.94 6.35
CA GLN A 154 -8.92 4.96 4.90
C GLN A 154 -8.11 3.86 4.20
N PHE A 155 -6.88 3.59 4.64
CA PHE A 155 -6.08 2.49 4.13
C PHE A 155 -6.75 1.13 4.39
N ILE A 156 -7.23 0.90 5.62
CA ILE A 156 -7.94 -0.34 5.97
C ILE A 156 -9.19 -0.52 5.11
N ARG A 157 -9.99 0.54 4.94
CA ARG A 157 -11.17 0.53 4.06
C ARG A 157 -10.80 0.21 2.62
N ARG A 158 -9.81 0.90 2.05
CA ARG A 158 -9.31 0.66 0.67
C ARG A 158 -8.90 -0.80 0.51
N THR A 159 -8.08 -1.32 1.41
CA THR A 159 -7.61 -2.71 1.38
C THR A 159 -8.76 -3.71 1.43
N CYS A 160 -9.77 -3.51 2.27
CA CYS A 160 -10.95 -4.38 2.34
C CYS A 160 -11.74 -4.38 1.02
N HIS A 161 -11.90 -3.22 0.37
CA HIS A 161 -12.55 -3.12 -0.94
C HIS A 161 -11.75 -3.80 -2.04
N VAL A 162 -10.42 -3.59 -2.09
CA VAL A 162 -9.53 -4.26 -3.05
C VAL A 162 -9.63 -5.79 -2.88
N TYR A 163 -9.48 -6.28 -1.64
CA TYR A 163 -9.61 -7.70 -1.32
C TYR A 163 -10.97 -8.27 -1.74
N SER A 164 -12.07 -7.62 -1.33
CA SER A 164 -13.42 -8.11 -1.61
C SER A 164 -13.69 -8.20 -3.11
N ARG A 165 -13.18 -7.24 -3.90
CA ARG A 165 -13.30 -7.24 -5.36
C ARG A 165 -12.44 -8.33 -5.97
N ALA A 166 -11.19 -8.49 -5.52
CA ALA A 166 -10.30 -9.53 -6.01
C ALA A 166 -10.91 -10.93 -5.83
N VAL A 167 -11.38 -11.24 -4.62
CA VAL A 167 -12.05 -12.52 -4.33
C VAL A 167 -13.33 -12.70 -5.17
N ALA A 168 -14.14 -11.65 -5.35
CA ALA A 168 -15.33 -11.71 -6.20
C ALA A 168 -15.02 -11.99 -7.68
N HIS A 169 -13.81 -11.65 -8.13
CA HIS A 169 -13.29 -11.95 -9.48
C HIS A 169 -12.52 -13.29 -9.56
N GLY A 170 -12.50 -14.08 -8.49
CA GLY A 170 -11.89 -15.41 -8.47
C GLY A 170 -10.38 -15.40 -8.25
N TRP A 171 -9.79 -14.28 -7.82
CA TRP A 171 -8.39 -14.24 -7.40
C TRP A 171 -8.23 -14.94 -6.05
N ASP A 172 -7.20 -15.77 -5.93
CA ASP A 172 -6.82 -16.41 -4.68
C ASP A 172 -5.99 -15.43 -3.85
N VAL A 173 -6.66 -14.73 -2.94
CA VAL A 173 -6.05 -13.73 -2.05
C VAL A 173 -6.22 -14.21 -0.61
N SER A 174 -5.12 -14.46 0.07
CA SER A 174 -5.16 -14.73 1.51
C SER A 174 -5.56 -13.47 2.27
N ILE A 175 -6.35 -13.65 3.33
CA ILE A 175 -6.63 -12.59 4.29
C ILE A 175 -5.42 -12.29 5.19
N ASP A 176 -4.52 -13.26 5.32
CA ASP A 176 -3.34 -13.16 6.17
C ASP A 176 -2.35 -12.16 5.58
N GLY A 177 -1.89 -11.22 6.40
CA GLY A 177 -0.90 -10.21 5.99
C GLY A 177 -1.45 -9.06 5.14
N LEU A 178 -2.76 -9.02 4.83
CA LEU A 178 -3.37 -7.93 4.04
C LEU A 178 -3.07 -6.53 4.55
N PHE A 179 -2.91 -6.39 5.86
CA PHE A 179 -2.66 -5.09 6.49
C PHE A 179 -1.17 -4.87 6.80
N GLY A 180 -0.30 -5.89 6.65
CA GLY A 180 1.16 -5.84 6.89
C GLY A 180 1.61 -6.75 8.04
N GLY A 181 2.77 -6.46 8.68
CA GLY A 181 3.26 -7.09 9.93
C GLY A 181 3.25 -6.18 11.18
N SER A 182 3.15 -4.87 10.99
CA SER A 182 3.16 -3.85 12.04
C SER A 182 1.75 -3.58 12.58
N LEU A 183 1.38 -4.34 13.60
CA LEU A 183 0.40 -3.98 14.62
C LEU A 183 -0.95 -3.38 14.12
N TRP A 184 -1.96 -4.24 13.93
CA TRP A 184 -3.40 -3.90 13.79
C TRP A 184 -4.11 -3.79 15.15
N PHE A 185 -3.28 -3.53 16.17
CA PHE A 185 -3.39 -3.31 17.62
C PHE A 185 -4.51 -3.93 18.48
N ALA A 186 -5.58 -4.52 17.94
CA ALA A 186 -6.60 -5.24 18.72
C ALA A 186 -7.34 -6.31 17.92
N CYS A 187 -7.29 -6.24 16.58
CA CYS A 187 -8.24 -6.94 15.73
C CYS A 187 -7.55 -7.74 14.63
N GLN A 188 -8.10 -8.92 14.36
CA GLN A 188 -7.67 -9.76 13.26
C GLN A 188 -8.20 -9.18 11.92
N PRO A 189 -7.53 -9.45 10.79
CA PRO A 189 -7.97 -9.01 9.47
C PRO A 189 -9.47 -9.26 9.18
N ALA A 190 -9.99 -10.42 9.62
CA ALA A 190 -11.40 -10.79 9.45
C ALA A 190 -12.38 -9.82 10.14
N HIS A 191 -12.00 -9.20 11.26
CA HIS A 191 -12.86 -8.24 11.96
C HIS A 191 -13.07 -6.96 11.14
N TRP A 192 -12.02 -6.47 10.46
CA TRP A 192 -12.11 -5.30 9.60
C TRP A 192 -13.06 -5.56 8.43
N ILE A 193 -12.88 -6.69 7.75
CA ILE A 193 -13.74 -7.09 6.62
C ILE A 193 -15.19 -7.24 7.06
N THR A 194 -15.42 -7.96 8.15
CA THR A 194 -16.79 -8.19 8.67
C THR A 194 -17.49 -6.89 9.06
N SER A 195 -16.77 -5.94 9.66
CA SER A 195 -17.32 -4.62 10.02
C SER A 195 -17.71 -3.75 8.81
N LEU A 196 -17.15 -4.04 7.62
CA LEU A 196 -17.41 -3.33 6.38
C LEU A 196 -18.35 -4.07 5.42
N LEU A 197 -18.78 -5.31 5.72
CA LEU A 197 -19.58 -6.13 4.79
C LEU A 197 -20.76 -5.40 4.10
N PRO A 198 -21.60 -4.60 4.81
CA PRO A 198 -22.67 -3.85 4.15
C PRO A 198 -22.17 -2.83 3.13
N GLU A 199 -21.07 -2.13 3.43
CA GLU A 199 -20.40 -1.20 2.52
C GLU A 199 -19.77 -1.95 1.34
N LEU A 200 -19.03 -3.03 1.60
CA LEU A 200 -18.39 -3.85 0.56
C LEU A 200 -19.43 -4.37 -0.45
N HIS A 201 -20.62 -4.75 0.02
CA HIS A 201 -21.70 -5.21 -0.86
C HIS A 201 -22.34 -4.08 -1.67
N SER A 202 -22.65 -2.95 -1.02
CA SER A 202 -23.39 -1.84 -1.63
C SER A 202 -22.51 -0.97 -2.54
N MET A 203 -21.22 -0.84 -2.23
CA MET A 203 -20.25 -0.02 -2.95
C MET A 203 -19.24 -0.87 -3.76
N ARG A 204 -19.58 -2.14 -4.06
CA ARG A 204 -18.70 -3.07 -4.77
C ARG A 204 -18.19 -2.56 -6.13
N THR A 205 -18.96 -1.68 -6.78
CA THR A 205 -18.62 -1.07 -8.08
C THR A 205 -18.31 0.43 -7.98
N ALA A 206 -18.29 1.01 -6.79
CA ALA A 206 -17.98 2.42 -6.60
C ALA A 206 -16.49 2.68 -6.90
N SER A 207 -16.15 3.89 -7.33
CA SER A 207 -14.77 4.36 -7.34
C SER A 207 -14.20 4.44 -5.93
N PHE A 208 -12.88 4.38 -5.78
CA PHE A 208 -12.25 4.56 -4.48
C PHE A 208 -12.43 6.00 -3.94
N ALA A 209 -12.56 6.99 -4.83
CA ALA A 209 -12.90 8.36 -4.45
C ALA A 209 -14.32 8.45 -3.83
N GLU A 210 -15.30 7.72 -4.38
CA GLU A 210 -16.64 7.61 -3.78
C GLU A 210 -16.60 6.90 -2.43
N ILE A 211 -15.80 5.85 -2.30
CA ILE A 211 -15.61 5.13 -1.02
C ILE A 211 -15.04 6.06 0.05
N GLU A 212 -13.99 6.83 -0.27
CA GLU A 212 -13.35 7.74 0.69
C GLU A 212 -14.26 8.87 1.16
N THR A 213 -15.17 9.33 0.30
CA THR A 213 -16.12 10.40 0.63
C THR A 213 -17.39 9.89 1.31
N ALA A 214 -17.70 8.60 1.20
CA ALA A 214 -18.82 7.99 1.89
C ALA A 214 -18.56 7.86 3.40
N THR A 215 -19.60 8.11 4.19
CA THR A 215 -19.59 7.87 5.64
C THR A 215 -19.30 6.40 5.93
N PRO A 216 -18.23 6.06 6.69
CA PRO A 216 -17.94 4.68 7.06
C PRO A 216 -19.08 4.06 7.89
N PRO A 217 -19.30 2.74 7.81
CA PRO A 217 -20.23 2.03 8.67
C PRO A 217 -19.91 2.26 10.16
N GLU A 218 -20.95 2.46 10.96
CA GLU A 218 -20.79 2.70 12.40
C GLU A 218 -20.00 1.58 13.10
N ALA A 219 -20.20 0.32 12.67
CA ALA A 219 -19.48 -0.83 13.18
C ALA A 219 -17.96 -0.73 12.94
N PHE A 220 -17.56 -0.30 11.73
CA PHE A 220 -16.16 -0.06 11.38
C PHE A 220 -15.57 1.09 12.21
N THR A 221 -16.27 2.23 12.29
CA THR A 221 -15.81 3.40 13.06
C THR A 221 -15.59 3.06 14.54
N LYS A 222 -16.50 2.30 15.15
CA LYS A 222 -16.36 1.83 16.54
C LYS A 222 -15.17 0.89 16.73
N LEU A 223 -14.96 -0.03 15.79
CA LEU A 223 -13.85 -0.98 15.83
C LEU A 223 -12.50 -0.25 15.69
N TRP A 224 -12.43 0.71 14.78
CA TRP A 224 -11.28 1.57 14.57
C TRP A 224 -10.92 2.34 15.84
N GLN A 225 -11.90 3.06 16.42
CA GLN A 225 -11.69 3.81 17.65
C GLN A 225 -11.22 2.92 18.81
N SER A 226 -11.85 1.75 18.99
CA SER A 226 -11.47 0.79 20.02
C SER A 226 -10.04 0.28 19.84
N SER A 227 -9.60 0.08 18.60
CA SER A 227 -8.25 -0.37 18.28
C SER A 227 -7.21 0.71 18.56
N LEU A 228 -7.52 1.98 18.25
CA LEU A 228 -6.68 3.12 18.60
C LEU A 228 -6.56 3.32 20.12
N ASP A 229 -7.66 3.16 20.85
CA ASP A 229 -7.64 3.31 22.31
C ASP A 229 -6.84 2.19 22.98
N LEU A 230 -6.94 0.95 22.48
CA LEU A 230 -6.10 -0.15 22.95
C LEU A 230 -4.61 0.06 22.61
N TYR A 231 -4.30 0.56 21.42
CA TYR A 231 -2.92 0.92 21.09
C TYR A 231 -2.34 1.94 22.08
N ARG A 232 -3.09 3.02 22.34
CA ARG A 232 -2.67 4.09 23.24
C ARG A 232 -2.44 3.60 24.67
N SER A 233 -3.23 2.63 25.15
CA SER A 233 -3.02 2.06 26.48
C SER A 233 -1.72 1.25 26.60
N PHE A 234 -1.25 0.63 25.51
CA PHE A 234 0.07 -0.02 25.48
C PHE A 234 1.24 0.98 25.39
N GLN A 235 1.00 2.22 24.98
CA GLN A 235 2.03 3.24 24.86
C GLN A 235 2.24 4.09 26.12
N ASP A 236 1.30 4.11 27.07
CA ASP A 236 1.49 4.85 28.32
C ASP A 236 2.40 4.07 29.28
N PRO A 237 3.66 4.51 29.51
CA PRO A 237 4.60 3.81 30.39
C PRO A 237 4.20 3.91 31.88
N ARG A 238 3.15 4.68 32.21
CA ARG A 238 2.65 4.93 33.56
C ARG A 238 1.44 4.07 33.94
N GLY A 239 1.14 3.05 33.16
CA GLY A 239 0.28 1.95 33.62
C GLY A 239 1.01 1.15 34.70
N ASP A 240 1.19 1.75 35.88
CA ASP A 240 1.36 1.00 37.12
C ASP A 240 0.21 -0.01 37.12
N ILE A 241 0.59 -1.28 36.98
CA ILE A 241 -0.25 -2.38 37.39
C ILE A 241 -0.36 -2.17 38.90
N ASP A 242 -1.40 -1.46 39.32
CA ASP A 242 -1.77 -1.34 40.73
C ASP A 242 -1.82 -2.77 41.26
N GLU A 243 -0.85 -3.07 42.13
CA GLU A 243 -0.78 -4.28 42.93
C GLU A 243 -2.07 -4.37 43.77
N GLN A 244 -3.09 -5.01 43.22
CA GLN A 244 -4.21 -5.55 43.99
C GLN A 244 -4.33 -7.04 43.73
N ILE A 245 -3.36 -7.79 44.27
CA ILE A 245 -3.55 -9.17 44.75
C ILE A 245 -3.01 -9.24 46.18
#